data_AF-K1R2J1-F1
#
_entry.id   AF-K1R2J1-F1
#
_cell.length_a   1.000
_cell.length_b   1.000
_cell.length_c   1.000
_cell.angle_alpha   90.00
_cell.angle_beta   90.00
_cell.angle_gamma   90.00
#
_symmetry.space_group_name_H-M   'P 1'
#
loop_
_entity.id
_entity.type
_entity.pdbx_description
1 polymer ?
#
loop_
_entity_poly.entity_id
_entity_poly.type
_entity_poly.pdbx_seq_one_letter_code
_entity_poly.pdbx_strand_id
1 'polypeptide(L)'
;MSLAQWKRDPGPPQEWHDWVEELFSPSLNLEKEAIMEGVNKETAVKSKIKRISMLDPETVREVYERVHMMSMMNDEMKTTGLKKSLPLEQKSTVPASSSPKEDVSKKTVEVNLEESCVWDSEEISVLRKVFKQVKEENRKYRVKNKEIEKRNMELEMKYNSFLKDLDDKNFKLTEVIKANSRLKIHCEHLQNELDETNVRMTAMEQIFKEINEEKGKMVKDVHELRLAADKERMEKNSLQLKLEAIQQQTASEKIALEESIRIQCRDQIANLEKNVMDLTKELNKEIKAHKTTKRGLDHLRNHFASLPLSHIVPPNAVNSDQISQFQY
;
A
#
# COMPACT_ATOMS: atom_id res chain seq x y z
N MET A 1 28.76 22.19 7.23
CA MET A 1 29.49 21.30 6.31
C MET A 1 28.49 20.75 5.30
N SER A 2 28.70 21.04 4.01
CA SER A 2 27.77 20.72 2.92
C SER A 2 28.16 19.39 2.28
N LEU A 3 27.33 18.36 2.45
CA LEU A 3 27.43 17.07 1.78
C LEU A 3 26.45 17.04 0.61
N ALA A 4 26.90 17.48 -0.56
CA ALA A 4 26.18 17.31 -1.82
C ALA A 4 27.19 17.04 -2.92
N GLN A 5 27.51 15.76 -3.14
CA GLN A 5 28.06 15.24 -4.40
C GLN A 5 28.19 13.72 -4.30
N TRP A 6 27.12 13.01 -4.65
CA TRP A 6 27.24 11.64 -5.15
C TRP A 6 27.13 11.71 -6.66
N LYS A 7 28.25 11.45 -7.34
CA LYS A 7 28.35 11.28 -8.79
C LYS A 7 27.48 10.09 -9.20
N ARG A 8 26.62 10.28 -10.20
CA ARG A 8 26.00 9.17 -10.94
C ARG A 8 27.05 8.65 -11.91
N ASP A 9 27.30 7.35 -11.88
CA ASP A 9 28.03 6.65 -12.93
C ASP A 9 27.22 6.72 -14.25
N PRO A 10 27.88 6.86 -15.41
CA PRO A 10 27.22 6.77 -16.70
C PRO A 10 26.83 5.30 -16.96
N GLY A 11 25.55 5.08 -17.23
CA GLY A 11 25.05 3.78 -17.68
C GLY A 11 25.72 3.31 -18.97
N PRO A 12 25.62 2.01 -19.29
CA PRO A 12 26.26 1.43 -20.47
C PRO A 12 25.71 2.04 -21.78
N PRO A 13 26.53 2.06 -22.85
CA PRO A 13 26.20 2.77 -24.08
C PRO A 13 24.98 2.20 -24.79
N GLN A 14 24.15 3.11 -25.26
CA GLN A 14 22.83 2.91 -25.84
C GLN A 14 22.90 2.49 -27.32
N GLU A 15 23.70 1.46 -27.63
CA GLU A 15 23.88 0.93 -28.99
C GLU A 15 23.91 -0.61 -29.02
N TRP A 16 23.24 -1.28 -28.09
CA TRP A 16 22.88 -2.68 -28.28
C TRP A 16 21.56 -2.72 -29.04
N HIS A 17 21.67 -2.39 -30.34
CA HIS A 17 20.56 -2.50 -31.27
C HIS A 17 20.06 -3.94 -31.33
N ASP A 18 18.75 -4.02 -31.28
CA ASP A 18 17.92 -5.20 -31.14
C ASP A 18 18.01 -6.05 -32.42
N TRP A 19 19.01 -6.94 -32.49
CA TRP A 19 19.19 -7.88 -33.62
C TRP A 19 17.96 -8.75 -33.87
N VAL A 20 17.07 -8.85 -32.88
CA VAL A 20 15.78 -9.53 -32.96
C VAL A 20 14.78 -8.73 -33.81
N GLU A 21 14.79 -7.39 -33.75
CA GLU A 21 13.93 -6.52 -34.58
C GLU A 21 14.37 -6.48 -36.06
N GLU A 22 15.67 -6.64 -36.33
CA GLU A 22 16.21 -6.73 -37.70
C GLU A 22 15.86 -8.05 -38.40
N LEU A 23 15.84 -9.16 -37.66
CA LEU A 23 15.49 -10.47 -38.21
C LEU A 23 13.98 -10.72 -38.27
N PHE A 24 13.19 -10.03 -37.44
CA PHE A 24 11.74 -10.17 -37.35
C PHE A 24 11.05 -8.80 -37.29
N SER A 25 11.09 -8.04 -38.38
CA SER A 25 10.31 -6.81 -38.48
C SER A 25 8.81 -7.11 -38.26
N PRO A 26 8.14 -6.50 -37.27
CA PRO A 26 6.73 -6.75 -37.02
C PRO A 26 5.89 -6.42 -38.26
N SER A 27 5.16 -7.40 -38.78
CA SER A 27 4.32 -7.25 -39.98
C SER A 27 3.04 -6.42 -39.77
N LEU A 28 2.92 -5.74 -38.63
CA LEU A 28 1.76 -4.96 -38.21
C LEU A 28 2.22 -3.57 -37.74
N ASN A 29 2.25 -2.61 -38.66
CA ASN A 29 2.28 -1.19 -38.33
C ASN A 29 0.91 -0.78 -37.79
N LEU A 30 0.68 -0.98 -36.49
CA LEU A 30 -0.40 -0.31 -35.78
C LEU A 30 0.11 1.06 -35.38
N GLU A 31 -0.31 2.09 -36.13
CA GLU A 31 -0.12 3.48 -35.74
C GLU A 31 -0.65 3.69 -34.32
N LYS A 32 0.14 4.38 -33.48
CA LYS A 32 -0.15 4.65 -32.07
C LYS A 32 -1.49 5.38 -31.85
N GLU A 33 -2.06 5.97 -32.90
CA GLU A 33 -3.38 6.59 -32.88
C GLU A 33 -4.53 5.57 -32.80
N ALA A 34 -4.39 4.37 -33.36
CA ALA A 34 -5.43 3.33 -33.31
C ALA A 34 -5.61 2.69 -31.92
N ILE A 35 -4.59 2.78 -31.05
CA ILE A 35 -4.62 2.24 -29.68
C ILE A 35 -5.28 3.25 -28.72
N MET A 36 -5.20 4.55 -29.01
CA MET A 36 -5.76 5.59 -28.14
C MET A 36 -7.23 5.92 -28.43
N GLU A 37 -7.75 5.59 -29.61
CA GLU A 37 -9.15 5.86 -29.96
C GLU A 37 -10.15 4.83 -29.39
N GLY A 38 -9.65 3.71 -28.83
CA GLY A 38 -10.47 2.66 -28.21
C GLY A 38 -10.89 2.90 -26.75
N VAL A 39 -10.40 3.96 -26.09
CA VAL A 39 -10.61 4.13 -24.63
C VAL A 39 -11.87 4.93 -24.27
N ASN A 40 -12.51 5.65 -25.20
CA ASN A 40 -13.53 6.65 -24.83
C ASN A 40 -14.89 6.58 -25.56
N LYS A 41 -15.33 5.43 -26.08
CA LYS A 41 -16.72 5.27 -26.56
C LYS A 41 -17.34 3.91 -26.21
N GLU A 42 -17.58 3.67 -24.92
CA GLU A 42 -18.65 2.77 -24.50
C GLU A 42 -20.01 3.42 -24.83
N THR A 43 -20.43 3.30 -26.09
CA THR A 43 -21.86 3.36 -26.43
C THR A 43 -22.39 1.95 -26.50
N ALA A 44 -23.39 1.71 -25.66
CA ALA A 44 -24.04 0.44 -25.43
C ALA A 44 -24.51 -0.24 -26.73
N VAL A 45 -23.79 -1.27 -27.17
CA VAL A 45 -24.37 -2.36 -27.96
C VAL A 45 -24.85 -3.42 -26.98
N LYS A 46 -26.16 -3.43 -26.76
CA LYS A 46 -26.88 -4.40 -25.92
C LYS A 46 -26.71 -5.82 -26.48
N SER A 47 -25.70 -6.54 -26.02
CA SER A 47 -25.67 -8.00 -26.09
C SER A 47 -26.52 -8.57 -24.93
N LYS A 48 -27.66 -9.18 -25.29
CA LYS A 48 -28.62 -9.84 -24.39
C LYS A 48 -28.07 -11.13 -23.77
N ILE A 49 -26.92 -11.06 -23.10
CA ILE A 49 -26.42 -12.18 -22.29
C ILE A 49 -26.10 -11.61 -20.91
N LYS A 50 -27.05 -11.79 -19.98
CA LYS A 50 -26.84 -11.47 -18.57
C LYS A 50 -25.71 -12.35 -18.06
N ARG A 51 -24.54 -11.75 -17.75
CA ARG A 51 -23.53 -12.39 -16.91
C ARG A 51 -24.15 -12.58 -15.53
N ILE A 52 -24.40 -13.83 -15.16
CA ILE A 52 -24.90 -14.21 -13.84
C ILE A 52 -23.71 -14.09 -12.88
N SER A 53 -23.90 -13.35 -11.79
CA SER A 53 -22.93 -13.23 -10.71
C SER A 53 -22.75 -14.60 -10.06
N MET A 54 -21.51 -15.10 -10.02
CA MET A 54 -21.15 -16.41 -9.44
C MET A 54 -21.32 -16.48 -7.91
N LEU A 55 -21.87 -15.45 -7.25
CA LEU A 55 -22.03 -15.37 -5.80
C LEU A 55 -23.48 -15.56 -5.31
N ASP A 56 -24.46 -15.80 -6.18
CA ASP A 56 -25.84 -16.01 -5.76
C ASP A 56 -26.30 -17.47 -5.96
N PRO A 57 -26.40 -18.26 -4.86
CA PRO A 57 -26.71 -19.69 -4.92
C PRO A 57 -28.10 -20.02 -5.47
N GLU A 58 -29.04 -19.07 -5.49
CA GLU A 58 -30.38 -19.28 -6.06
C GLU A 58 -30.34 -19.25 -7.59
N THR A 59 -29.60 -18.33 -8.20
CA THR A 59 -29.40 -18.32 -9.66
C THR A 59 -28.65 -19.53 -10.19
N VAL A 60 -27.70 -20.07 -9.42
CA VAL A 60 -27.00 -21.31 -9.81
C VAL A 60 -27.95 -22.51 -9.78
N ARG A 61 -28.83 -22.59 -8.77
CA ARG A 61 -29.87 -23.63 -8.67
C ARG A 61 -30.85 -23.56 -9.84
N GLU A 62 -31.30 -22.36 -10.20
CA GLU A 62 -32.24 -22.13 -11.29
C GLU A 62 -31.65 -22.52 -12.66
N VAL A 63 -30.36 -22.27 -12.89
CA VAL A 63 -29.66 -22.74 -14.10
C VAL A 63 -29.54 -24.27 -14.12
N TYR A 64 -29.24 -24.88 -12.97
CA TYR A 64 -29.15 -26.33 -12.86
C TYR A 64 -30.50 -27.02 -13.12
N GLU A 65 -31.58 -26.49 -12.54
CA GLU A 65 -32.94 -27.00 -12.79
C GLU A 65 -33.35 -26.85 -14.26
N ARG A 66 -33.02 -25.71 -14.89
CA ARG A 66 -33.32 -25.49 -16.31
C ARG A 66 -32.55 -26.43 -17.23
N VAL A 67 -31.25 -26.68 -16.95
CA VAL A 67 -30.43 -27.65 -17.70
C VAL A 67 -30.93 -29.08 -17.46
N HIS A 68 -31.32 -29.41 -16.22
CA HIS A 68 -31.86 -30.72 -15.89
C HIS A 68 -33.17 -31.00 -16.64
N MET A 69 -34.11 -30.04 -16.67
CA MET A 69 -35.35 -30.17 -17.44
C MET A 69 -35.10 -30.31 -18.95
N MET A 70 -34.12 -29.57 -19.48
CA MET A 70 -33.76 -29.64 -20.90
C MET A 70 -33.11 -30.98 -21.27
N SER A 71 -32.36 -31.60 -20.35
CA SER A 71 -31.83 -32.96 -20.49
C SER A 71 -32.94 -34.00 -20.45
N MET A 72 -33.90 -33.88 -19.53
CA MET A 72 -35.03 -34.81 -19.45
C MET A 72 -35.93 -34.76 -20.69
N MET A 73 -36.21 -33.56 -21.23
CA MET A 73 -36.93 -33.42 -22.51
C MET A 73 -36.18 -34.03 -23.69
N ASN A 74 -34.85 -33.93 -23.72
CA ASN A 74 -34.03 -34.52 -24.79
C ASN A 74 -34.01 -36.06 -24.72
N ASP A 75 -34.02 -36.62 -23.51
CA ASP A 75 -34.12 -38.07 -23.30
C ASP A 75 -35.55 -38.60 -23.61
N GLU A 76 -36.60 -37.81 -23.36
CA GLU A 76 -37.96 -38.12 -23.83
C GLU A 76 -38.11 -38.06 -25.37
N MET A 77 -37.45 -37.13 -26.05
CA MET A 77 -37.44 -37.08 -27.52
C MET A 77 -36.69 -38.28 -28.15
N LYS A 78 -35.62 -38.76 -27.50
CA LYS A 78 -34.90 -39.96 -27.97
C LYS A 78 -35.68 -41.24 -27.75
N THR A 79 -36.45 -41.35 -26.68
CA THR A 79 -37.26 -42.54 -26.38
C THR A 79 -38.56 -42.60 -27.19
N THR A 80 -39.12 -41.45 -27.59
CA THR A 80 -40.30 -41.38 -28.47
C THR A 80 -39.95 -41.47 -29.96
N GLY A 81 -38.75 -41.03 -30.37
CA GLY A 81 -38.26 -41.12 -31.75
C GLY A 81 -37.90 -42.53 -32.25
N LEU A 82 -37.74 -43.51 -31.35
CA LEU A 82 -37.30 -44.88 -31.69
C LEU A 82 -38.44 -45.88 -31.99
N LYS A 83 -39.72 -45.44 -32.02
CA LYS A 83 -40.89 -46.32 -32.20
C LYS A 83 -41.63 -46.20 -33.54
N LYS A 84 -41.02 -45.61 -34.57
CA LYS A 84 -41.69 -45.47 -35.88
C LYS A 84 -40.78 -45.77 -37.07
N SER A 85 -40.34 -47.03 -37.18
CA SER A 85 -39.97 -47.58 -38.48
C SER A 85 -40.06 -49.11 -38.51
N LEU A 86 -40.77 -49.60 -39.54
CA LEU A 86 -40.90 -50.95 -40.13
C LEU A 86 -42.19 -51.73 -39.82
N PRO A 87 -42.74 -52.53 -40.76
CA PRO A 87 -42.37 -52.74 -42.17
C PRO A 87 -43.54 -52.65 -43.17
N LEU A 88 -43.25 -52.37 -44.45
CA LEU A 88 -44.22 -52.57 -45.54
C LEU A 88 -43.84 -53.82 -46.34
N GLU A 89 -44.76 -54.78 -46.36
CA GLU A 89 -44.79 -55.94 -47.24
C GLU A 89 -44.95 -55.49 -48.71
N GLN A 90 -44.26 -56.15 -49.64
CA GLN A 90 -44.72 -56.24 -51.03
C GLN A 90 -44.63 -57.68 -51.53
N LYS A 91 -45.81 -58.22 -51.80
CA LYS A 91 -46.11 -59.49 -52.45
C LYS A 91 -45.87 -59.39 -53.97
N SER A 92 -45.38 -60.52 -54.50
CA SER A 92 -45.80 -61.17 -55.75
C SER A 92 -45.67 -60.45 -57.09
N THR A 93 -44.89 -61.02 -58.00
CA THR A 93 -45.38 -61.36 -59.37
C THR A 93 -44.48 -62.42 -60.01
N VAL A 94 -45.09 -63.56 -60.32
CA VAL A 94 -44.69 -64.50 -61.38
C VAL A 94 -44.96 -63.83 -62.73
N PRO A 95 -44.23 -64.20 -63.80
CA PRO A 95 -44.97 -64.68 -64.98
C PRO A 95 -44.37 -65.95 -65.57
N ALA A 96 -45.29 -66.80 -65.99
CA ALA A 96 -45.05 -67.99 -66.77
C ALA A 96 -44.95 -67.66 -68.28
N SER A 97 -44.28 -68.58 -68.98
CA SER A 97 -44.45 -68.95 -70.39
C SER A 97 -44.10 -67.94 -71.48
N SER A 98 -43.11 -68.30 -72.30
CA SER A 98 -43.33 -68.51 -73.74
C SER A 98 -42.06 -69.07 -74.39
N SER A 99 -42.12 -70.33 -74.81
CA SER A 99 -41.35 -70.87 -75.92
C SER A 99 -41.53 -70.02 -77.19
N PRO A 100 -40.56 -70.04 -78.11
CA PRO A 100 -40.89 -70.61 -79.41
C PRO A 100 -39.91 -71.70 -79.83
N LYS A 101 -40.49 -72.75 -80.41
CA LYS A 101 -39.83 -73.77 -81.20
C LYS A 101 -39.25 -73.12 -82.46
N GLU A 102 -38.03 -73.51 -82.83
CA GLU A 102 -37.65 -73.58 -84.24
C GLU A 102 -36.87 -74.88 -84.47
N ASP A 103 -37.53 -75.74 -85.23
CA ASP A 103 -37.06 -77.01 -85.75
C ASP A 103 -35.93 -76.76 -86.76
N VAL A 104 -34.75 -77.33 -86.50
CA VAL A 104 -33.80 -77.65 -87.56
C VAL A 104 -33.52 -79.14 -87.52
N SER A 105 -34.29 -79.84 -88.37
CA SER A 105 -34.04 -81.18 -88.87
C SER A 105 -32.56 -81.38 -89.23
N LYS A 106 -31.86 -82.20 -88.43
CA LYS A 106 -30.64 -82.88 -88.84
C LYS A 106 -30.80 -84.36 -88.55
N LYS A 107 -31.29 -85.07 -89.57
CA LYS A 107 -30.99 -86.45 -89.96
C LYS A 107 -30.24 -87.25 -88.88
N THR A 108 -30.99 -87.88 -87.98
CA THR A 108 -30.48 -88.94 -87.11
C THR A 108 -30.07 -90.11 -87.99
N VAL A 109 -28.76 -90.31 -88.13
CA VAL A 109 -28.22 -91.64 -88.37
C VAL A 109 -28.59 -92.45 -87.14
N GLU A 110 -29.38 -93.51 -87.30
CA GLU A 110 -29.52 -94.57 -86.29
C GLU A 110 -28.14 -95.21 -86.11
N VAL A 111 -27.30 -94.55 -85.32
CA VAL A 111 -26.20 -95.23 -84.65
C VAL A 111 -26.85 -95.89 -83.45
N ASN A 112 -26.81 -97.23 -83.42
CA ASN A 112 -27.11 -98.00 -82.23
C ASN A 112 -26.13 -97.58 -81.12
N LEU A 113 -26.53 -96.55 -80.35
CA LEU A 113 -25.74 -95.97 -79.26
C LEU A 113 -25.55 -96.95 -78.10
N GLU A 114 -26.28 -98.06 -78.09
CA GLU A 114 -26.14 -99.14 -77.12
C GLU A 114 -24.85 -99.95 -77.33
N GLU A 115 -24.30 -100.00 -78.55
CA GLU A 115 -23.03 -100.68 -78.85
C GLU A 115 -21.81 -99.73 -78.93
N SER A 116 -22.04 -98.41 -78.97
CA SER A 116 -21.01 -97.36 -79.02
C SER A 116 -20.97 -96.51 -77.74
N CYS A 117 -21.62 -96.95 -76.67
CA CYS A 117 -21.43 -96.38 -75.34
C CYS A 117 -20.25 -97.11 -74.67
N VAL A 118 -19.10 -96.44 -74.61
CA VAL A 118 -17.89 -96.94 -73.91
C VAL A 118 -18.12 -97.04 -72.39
N TRP A 119 -19.22 -96.47 -71.90
CA TRP A 119 -19.58 -96.43 -70.50
C TRP A 119 -20.74 -97.38 -70.26
N ASP A 120 -20.60 -98.28 -69.30
CA ASP A 120 -21.73 -99.09 -68.90
C ASP A 120 -22.76 -98.26 -68.11
N SER A 121 -24.00 -98.77 -67.99
CA SER A 121 -25.06 -98.06 -67.28
C SER A 121 -24.77 -97.84 -65.79
N GLU A 122 -23.89 -98.67 -65.21
CA GLU A 122 -23.52 -98.64 -63.80
C GLU A 122 -22.51 -97.52 -63.53
N GLU A 123 -21.49 -97.36 -64.38
CA GLU A 123 -20.51 -96.28 -64.41
C GLU A 123 -21.19 -94.92 -64.60
N ILE A 124 -22.17 -94.81 -65.50
CA ILE A 124 -22.97 -93.60 -65.68
C ILE A 124 -23.77 -93.28 -64.41
N SER A 125 -24.32 -94.29 -63.74
CA SER A 125 -25.06 -94.13 -62.48
C SER A 125 -24.16 -93.63 -61.35
N VAL A 126 -22.97 -94.21 -61.21
CA VAL A 126 -21.93 -93.78 -60.26
C VAL A 126 -21.52 -92.34 -60.55
N LEU A 127 -21.23 -91.99 -61.82
CA LEU A 127 -20.84 -90.64 -62.22
C LEU A 127 -21.95 -89.62 -61.90
N ARG A 128 -23.22 -89.95 -62.17
CA ARG A 128 -24.37 -89.10 -61.81
C ARG A 128 -24.50 -88.92 -60.30
N LYS A 129 -24.25 -89.98 -59.51
CA LYS A 129 -24.30 -89.94 -58.04
C LYS A 129 -23.19 -89.04 -57.47
N VAL A 130 -21.95 -89.23 -57.92
CA VAL A 130 -20.80 -88.40 -57.52
C VAL A 130 -21.01 -86.95 -57.96
N PHE A 131 -21.49 -86.71 -59.19
CA PHE A 131 -21.78 -85.35 -59.66
C PHE A 131 -22.86 -84.66 -58.81
N LYS A 132 -23.93 -85.38 -58.44
CA LYS A 132 -24.95 -84.85 -57.52
C LYS A 132 -24.37 -84.52 -56.15
N GLN A 133 -23.53 -85.40 -55.59
CA GLN A 133 -22.84 -85.16 -54.32
C GLN A 133 -21.93 -83.93 -54.39
N VAL A 134 -21.05 -83.85 -55.38
CA VAL A 134 -20.15 -82.71 -55.60
C VAL A 134 -20.94 -81.43 -55.81
N LYS A 135 -22.04 -81.45 -56.57
CA LYS A 135 -22.91 -80.28 -56.77
C LYS A 135 -23.54 -79.80 -55.46
N GLU A 136 -23.97 -80.72 -54.61
CA GLU A 136 -24.54 -80.39 -53.31
C GLU A 136 -23.47 -79.87 -52.34
N GLU A 137 -22.28 -80.46 -52.32
CA GLU A 137 -21.13 -79.96 -51.55
C GLU A 137 -20.71 -78.57 -52.03
N ASN A 138 -20.60 -78.34 -53.33
CA ASN A 138 -20.32 -77.02 -53.90
C ASN A 138 -21.36 -75.98 -53.48
N ARG A 139 -22.64 -76.37 -53.46
CA ARG A 139 -23.72 -75.50 -52.96
C ARG A 139 -23.52 -75.19 -51.47
N LYS A 140 -23.22 -76.19 -50.64
CA LYS A 140 -22.94 -76.01 -49.20
C LYS A 140 -21.75 -75.08 -48.95
N TYR A 141 -20.65 -75.29 -49.67
CA TYR A 141 -19.46 -74.44 -49.55
C TYR A 141 -19.71 -73.01 -50.02
N ARG A 142 -20.47 -72.80 -51.11
CA ARG A 142 -20.85 -71.43 -51.54
C ARG A 142 -21.69 -70.69 -50.50
N VAL A 143 -22.61 -71.38 -49.82
CA VAL A 143 -23.41 -70.77 -48.73
C VAL A 143 -22.50 -70.41 -47.56
N LYS A 144 -21.64 -71.35 -47.11
CA LYS A 144 -20.67 -71.08 -46.04
C LYS A 144 -19.72 -69.92 -46.37
N ASN A 145 -19.24 -69.83 -47.62
CA ASN A 145 -18.34 -68.75 -48.03
C ASN A 145 -19.04 -67.39 -47.92
N LYS A 146 -20.30 -67.30 -48.37
CA LYS A 146 -21.11 -66.07 -48.24
C LYS A 146 -21.35 -65.67 -46.77
N GLU A 147 -21.57 -66.64 -45.89
CA GLU A 147 -21.74 -66.38 -44.45
C GLU A 147 -20.43 -65.88 -43.82
N ILE A 148 -19.28 -66.47 -44.18
CA ILE A 148 -17.96 -66.04 -43.70
C ILE A 148 -17.62 -64.64 -44.24
N GLU A 149 -17.87 -64.37 -45.53
CA GLU A 149 -17.69 -63.04 -46.13
C GLU A 149 -18.53 -61.99 -45.40
N LYS A 150 -19.80 -62.28 -45.13
CA LYS A 150 -20.68 -61.39 -44.35
C LYS A 150 -20.13 -61.13 -42.95
N ARG A 151 -19.70 -62.18 -42.25
CA ARG A 151 -19.11 -62.07 -40.90
C ARG A 151 -17.82 -61.23 -40.92
N ASN A 152 -16.96 -61.41 -41.91
CA ASN A 152 -15.74 -60.64 -42.07
C ASN A 152 -16.05 -59.16 -42.30
N MET A 153 -17.01 -58.85 -43.17
CA MET A 153 -17.46 -57.47 -43.40
C MET A 153 -18.01 -56.83 -42.11
N GLU A 154 -18.81 -57.56 -41.33
CA GLU A 154 -19.30 -57.08 -40.03
C GLU A 154 -18.16 -56.84 -39.02
N LEU A 155 -17.15 -57.70 -38.99
CA LEU A 155 -15.99 -57.54 -38.12
C LEU A 155 -15.10 -56.37 -38.54
N GLU A 156 -14.87 -56.17 -39.85
CA GLU A 156 -14.14 -55.01 -40.37
C GLU A 156 -14.85 -53.70 -40.05
N MET A 157 -16.18 -53.65 -40.20
CA MET A 157 -16.97 -52.47 -39.80
C MET A 157 -16.84 -52.19 -38.30
N LYS A 158 -16.92 -53.22 -37.44
CA LYS A 158 -16.74 -53.05 -35.99
C LYS A 158 -15.32 -52.62 -35.63
N TYR A 159 -14.32 -53.21 -36.27
CA TYR A 159 -12.92 -52.85 -36.07
C TYR A 159 -12.68 -51.38 -36.42
N ASN A 160 -13.15 -50.92 -37.58
CA ASN A 160 -13.04 -49.53 -37.99
C ASN A 160 -13.79 -48.58 -37.04
N SER A 161 -14.96 -49.00 -36.54
CA SER A 161 -15.69 -48.23 -35.52
C SER A 161 -14.89 -48.09 -34.23
N PHE A 162 -14.31 -49.18 -33.72
CA PHE A 162 -13.49 -49.14 -32.51
C PHE A 162 -12.21 -48.34 -32.69
N LEU A 163 -11.60 -48.38 -33.88
CA LEU A 163 -10.40 -47.61 -34.20
C LEU A 163 -10.71 -46.11 -34.16
N LYS A 164 -11.85 -45.70 -34.73
CA LYS A 164 -12.31 -44.30 -34.65
C LYS A 164 -12.62 -43.88 -33.21
N ASP A 165 -13.30 -44.73 -32.43
CA ASP A 165 -13.60 -44.45 -31.03
C ASP A 165 -12.32 -44.32 -30.18
N LEU A 166 -11.30 -45.11 -30.49
CA LEU A 166 -9.99 -45.05 -29.84
C LEU A 166 -9.28 -43.73 -30.16
N ASP A 167 -9.28 -43.32 -31.42
CA ASP A 167 -8.70 -42.04 -31.86
C ASP A 167 -9.40 -40.84 -31.21
N ASP A 168 -10.73 -40.85 -31.15
CA ASP A 168 -11.52 -39.81 -30.48
C ASP A 168 -11.21 -39.73 -28.98
N LYS A 169 -11.03 -40.88 -28.32
CA LYS A 169 -10.65 -40.93 -26.89
C LYS A 169 -9.22 -40.46 -26.67
N ASN A 170 -8.29 -40.83 -27.54
CA ASN A 170 -6.90 -40.37 -27.47
C ASN A 170 -6.83 -38.85 -27.65
N PHE A 171 -7.55 -38.30 -28.62
CA PHE A 171 -7.64 -36.86 -28.81
C PHE A 171 -8.16 -36.15 -27.55
N LYS A 172 -9.29 -36.62 -26.99
CA LYS A 172 -9.84 -36.06 -25.73
C LYS A 172 -8.87 -36.17 -24.56
N LEU A 173 -8.16 -37.29 -24.43
CA LEU A 173 -7.15 -37.49 -23.39
C LEU A 173 -6.02 -36.46 -23.50
N THR A 174 -5.52 -36.19 -24.71
CA THR A 174 -4.46 -35.18 -24.91
C THR A 174 -4.93 -33.77 -24.54
N GLU A 175 -6.17 -33.41 -24.87
CA GLU A 175 -6.76 -32.12 -24.48
C GLU A 175 -6.91 -31.99 -22.97
N VAL A 176 -7.36 -33.05 -22.28
CA VAL A 176 -7.45 -33.08 -20.82
C VAL A 176 -6.07 -32.97 -20.17
N ILE A 177 -5.04 -33.63 -20.70
CA ILE A 177 -3.66 -33.53 -20.21
C ILE A 177 -3.15 -32.09 -20.32
N LYS A 178 -3.39 -31.41 -21.46
CA LYS A 178 -3.03 -30.00 -21.63
C LYS A 178 -3.76 -29.10 -20.64
N ALA A 179 -5.07 -29.31 -20.46
CA ALA A 179 -5.87 -28.54 -19.51
C ALA A 179 -5.37 -28.74 -18.07
N ASN A 180 -5.03 -29.96 -17.68
CA ASN A 180 -4.49 -30.28 -16.37
C ASN A 180 -3.11 -29.65 -16.14
N SER A 181 -2.24 -29.67 -17.17
CA SER A 181 -0.95 -28.97 -17.12
C SER A 181 -1.12 -27.46 -16.92
N ARG A 182 -2.06 -26.82 -17.63
CA ARG A 182 -2.38 -25.39 -17.43
C ARG A 182 -2.90 -25.11 -16.02
N LEU A 183 -3.77 -25.98 -15.51
CA LEU A 183 -4.30 -25.84 -14.15
C LEU A 183 -3.17 -25.98 -13.11
N LYS A 184 -2.25 -26.92 -13.30
CA LYS A 184 -1.08 -27.09 -12.44
C LYS A 184 -0.24 -25.81 -12.38
N ILE A 185 0.08 -25.21 -13.53
CA ILE A 185 0.82 -23.94 -13.60
C ILE A 185 0.08 -22.84 -12.84
N HIS A 186 -1.25 -22.77 -13.00
CA HIS A 186 -2.05 -21.78 -12.29
C HIS A 186 -2.04 -22.00 -10.76
N CYS A 187 -2.12 -23.25 -10.30
CA CYS A 187 -2.03 -23.56 -8.88
C CYS A 187 -0.67 -23.20 -8.30
N GLU A 188 0.43 -23.50 -9.02
CA GLU A 188 1.79 -23.13 -8.62
C GLU A 188 1.94 -21.60 -8.56
N HIS A 189 1.40 -20.87 -9.53
CA HIS A 189 1.42 -19.41 -9.53
C HIS A 189 0.65 -18.82 -8.32
N LEU A 190 -0.57 -19.31 -8.06
CA LEU A 190 -1.35 -18.85 -6.90
C LEU A 190 -0.67 -19.18 -5.57
N GLN A 191 0.01 -20.32 -5.47
CA GLN A 191 0.78 -20.66 -4.29
C GLN A 191 1.94 -19.69 -4.08
N ASN A 192 2.66 -19.33 -5.14
CA ASN A 192 3.73 -18.33 -5.07
C ASN A 192 3.19 -16.95 -4.66
N GLU A 193 2.06 -16.51 -5.22
CA GLU A 193 1.42 -15.25 -4.82
C GLU A 193 0.99 -15.28 -3.34
N LEU A 194 0.46 -16.40 -2.86
CA LEU A 194 0.10 -16.58 -1.46
C LEU A 194 1.34 -16.48 -0.57
N ASP A 195 2.44 -17.12 -0.93
CA ASP A 195 3.68 -17.08 -0.16
C ASP A 195 4.27 -15.66 -0.13
N GLU A 196 4.27 -14.96 -1.26
CA GLU A 196 4.71 -13.55 -1.34
C GLU A 196 3.83 -12.61 -0.50
N THR A 197 2.51 -12.80 -0.52
CA THR A 197 1.59 -12.01 0.31
C THR A 197 1.79 -12.28 1.80
N ASN A 198 2.06 -13.53 2.19
CA ASN A 198 2.36 -13.90 3.58
C ASN A 198 3.68 -13.26 4.05
N VAL A 199 4.73 -13.26 3.22
CA VAL A 199 5.98 -12.57 3.54
C VAL A 199 5.75 -11.06 3.72
N ARG A 200 4.98 -10.42 2.83
CA ARG A 200 4.63 -9.00 2.99
C ARG A 200 3.81 -8.74 4.26
N MET A 201 2.88 -9.61 4.60
CA MET A 201 2.05 -9.48 5.80
C MET A 201 2.90 -9.56 7.07
N THR A 202 3.77 -10.56 7.17
CA THR A 202 4.68 -10.70 8.33
C THR A 202 5.65 -9.53 8.47
N ALA A 203 6.16 -8.98 7.36
CA ALA A 203 6.96 -7.76 7.37
C ALA A 203 6.16 -6.54 7.88
N MET A 204 4.91 -6.37 7.42
CA MET A 204 4.03 -5.30 7.91
C MET A 204 3.72 -5.46 9.41
N GLU A 205 3.45 -6.67 9.89
CA GLU A 205 3.24 -6.93 11.32
C GLU A 205 4.46 -6.55 12.16
N GLN A 206 5.66 -6.81 11.65
CA GLN A 206 6.90 -6.43 12.32
C GLN A 206 7.06 -4.90 12.39
N ILE A 207 6.81 -4.19 11.29
CA ILE A 207 6.81 -2.73 11.25
C ILE A 207 5.77 -2.16 12.24
N PHE A 208 4.58 -2.75 12.32
CA PHE A 208 3.54 -2.33 13.27
C PHE A 208 3.98 -2.51 14.73
N LYS A 209 4.69 -3.59 15.05
CA LYS A 209 5.26 -3.80 16.39
C LYS A 209 6.29 -2.71 16.71
N GLU A 210 7.21 -2.43 15.80
CA GLU A 210 8.24 -1.39 15.96
C GLU A 210 7.61 0.00 16.18
N ILE A 211 6.61 0.36 15.38
CA ILE A 211 5.87 1.63 15.55
C ILE A 211 5.20 1.70 16.93
N ASN A 212 4.58 0.61 17.40
CA ASN A 212 3.94 0.58 18.71
C ASN A 212 4.95 0.71 19.85
N GLU A 213 6.12 0.09 19.73
CA GLU A 213 7.20 0.23 20.69
C GLU A 213 7.75 1.67 20.74
N GLU A 214 8.00 2.28 19.58
CA GLU A 214 8.45 3.66 19.47
C GLU A 214 7.42 4.64 20.01
N LYS A 215 6.14 4.47 19.65
CA LYS A 215 5.03 5.24 20.23
C LYS A 215 5.00 5.10 21.75
N GLY A 216 5.20 3.88 22.27
CA GLY A 216 5.28 3.63 23.71
C GLY A 216 6.43 4.38 24.38
N LYS A 217 7.60 4.45 23.75
CA LYS A 217 8.75 5.25 24.22
C LYS A 217 8.43 6.75 24.20
N MET A 218 7.93 7.28 23.08
CA MET A 218 7.56 8.69 22.96
C MET A 218 6.51 9.13 23.98
N VAL A 219 5.53 8.29 24.29
CA VAL A 219 4.52 8.60 25.33
C VAL A 219 5.18 8.73 26.71
N LYS A 220 6.15 7.87 27.03
CA LYS A 220 6.91 7.97 28.29
C LYS A 220 7.76 9.25 28.31
N ASP A 221 8.49 9.54 27.23
CA ASP A 221 9.31 10.74 27.13
C ASP A 221 8.47 12.03 27.28
N VAL A 222 7.30 12.08 26.63
CA VAL A 222 6.36 13.21 26.78
C VAL A 222 5.87 13.34 28.23
N HIS A 223 5.62 12.23 28.91
CA HIS A 223 5.22 12.26 30.32
C HIS A 223 6.36 12.78 31.21
N GLU A 224 7.59 12.30 31.01
CA GLU A 224 8.78 12.75 31.74
C GLU A 224 9.07 14.23 31.52
N LEU A 225 8.99 14.70 30.27
CA LEU A 225 9.17 16.12 29.93
C LEU A 225 8.10 17.00 30.55
N ARG A 226 6.84 16.54 30.64
CA ARG A 226 5.77 17.26 31.35
C ARG A 226 6.07 17.39 32.84
N LEU A 227 6.50 16.31 33.48
CA LEU A 227 6.89 16.34 34.89
C LEU A 227 8.08 17.29 35.13
N ALA A 228 9.09 17.27 34.24
CA ALA A 228 10.23 18.18 34.31
C ALA A 228 9.80 19.64 34.15
N ALA A 229 8.94 19.95 33.17
CA ALA A 229 8.41 21.30 32.95
C ALA A 229 7.57 21.80 34.14
N ASP A 230 6.75 20.93 34.73
CA ASP A 230 5.99 21.26 35.94
C ASP A 230 6.93 21.55 37.12
N LYS A 231 7.99 20.75 37.29
CA LYS A 231 9.01 20.98 38.34
C LYS A 231 9.71 22.32 38.15
N GLU A 232 10.19 22.63 36.95
CA GLU A 232 10.82 23.91 36.63
C GLU A 232 9.86 25.09 36.85
N ARG A 233 8.58 24.95 36.48
CA ARG A 233 7.56 25.98 36.75
C ARG A 233 7.41 26.25 38.24
N MET A 234 7.34 25.20 39.07
CA MET A 234 7.24 25.34 40.52
C MET A 234 8.49 25.98 41.13
N GLU A 235 9.68 25.60 40.65
CA GLU A 235 10.94 26.19 41.09
C GLU A 235 11.04 27.68 40.70
N LYS A 236 10.69 28.03 39.46
CA LYS A 236 10.63 29.43 39.01
C LYS A 236 9.70 30.26 39.88
N ASN A 237 8.50 29.76 40.17
CA ASN A 237 7.54 30.47 41.04
C ASN A 237 8.10 30.64 42.46
N SER A 238 8.76 29.62 43.01
CA SER A 238 9.41 29.69 44.33
C SER A 238 10.52 30.74 44.36
N LEU A 239 11.39 30.77 43.34
CA LEU A 239 12.45 31.77 43.21
C LEU A 239 11.90 33.17 43.00
N GLN A 240 10.82 33.33 42.24
CA GLN A 240 10.13 34.61 42.06
C GLN A 240 9.60 35.16 43.38
N LEU A 241 8.93 34.33 44.20
CA LEU A 241 8.46 34.73 45.52
C LEU A 241 9.61 35.12 46.46
N LYS A 242 10.73 34.39 46.42
CA LYS A 242 11.94 34.75 47.19
C LYS A 242 12.53 36.09 46.73
N LEU A 243 12.57 36.34 45.43
CA LEU A 243 13.05 37.60 44.86
C LEU A 243 12.16 38.77 45.34
N GLU A 244 10.84 38.62 45.25
CA GLU A 244 9.88 39.63 45.69
C GLU A 244 10.00 39.91 47.19
N ALA A 245 10.16 38.87 48.02
CA ALA A 245 10.38 39.01 49.46
C ALA A 245 11.68 39.78 49.78
N ILE A 246 12.78 39.46 49.10
CA ILE A 246 14.06 40.16 49.26
C ILE A 246 13.92 41.62 48.82
N GLN A 247 13.27 41.88 47.68
CA GLN A 247 13.06 43.24 47.19
C GLN A 247 12.24 44.09 48.18
N GLN A 248 11.17 43.54 48.75
CA GLN A 248 10.38 44.20 49.77
C GLN A 248 11.20 44.46 51.05
N GLN A 249 11.97 43.46 51.49
CA GLN A 249 12.85 43.59 52.65
C GLN A 249 13.89 44.71 52.43
N THR A 250 14.61 44.70 51.31
CA THR A 250 15.60 45.73 50.97
C THR A 250 14.97 47.12 50.87
N ALA A 251 13.76 47.24 50.29
CA ALA A 251 13.05 48.51 50.24
C ALA A 251 12.69 49.02 51.65
N SER A 252 12.23 48.13 52.54
CA SER A 252 11.91 48.47 53.92
C SER A 252 13.15 48.87 54.74
N GLU A 253 14.25 48.15 54.57
CA GLU A 253 15.54 48.45 55.21
C GLU A 253 16.08 49.80 54.75
N LYS A 254 15.97 50.10 53.45
CA LYS A 254 16.35 51.41 52.89
C LYS A 254 15.55 52.55 53.54
N ILE A 255 14.23 52.41 53.64
CA ILE A 255 13.37 53.43 54.29
C ILE A 255 13.75 53.59 55.77
N ALA A 256 13.98 52.49 56.48
CA ALA A 256 14.38 52.52 57.89
C ALA A 256 15.74 53.21 58.09
N LEU A 257 16.71 52.94 57.20
CA LEU A 257 18.02 53.59 57.21
C LEU A 257 17.90 55.09 56.90
N GLU A 258 17.13 55.48 55.90
CA GLU A 258 16.89 56.87 55.54
C GLU A 258 16.25 57.65 56.70
N GLU A 259 15.23 57.09 57.37
CA GLU A 259 14.61 57.75 58.52
C GLU A 259 15.57 57.81 59.72
N SER A 260 16.37 56.77 59.96
CA SER A 260 17.41 56.77 60.99
C SER A 260 18.44 57.88 60.75
N ILE A 261 18.94 58.03 59.53
CA ILE A 261 19.88 59.11 59.15
C ILE A 261 19.21 60.46 59.33
N ARG A 262 17.95 60.60 58.91
CA ARG A 262 17.18 61.84 59.05
C ARG A 262 17.02 62.26 60.51
N ILE A 263 16.72 61.33 61.41
CA ILE A 263 16.66 61.58 62.86
C ILE A 263 18.03 62.03 63.38
N GLN A 264 19.10 61.31 63.04
CA GLN A 264 20.46 61.68 63.45
C GLN A 264 20.86 63.08 62.98
N CYS A 265 20.55 63.45 61.74
CA CYS A 265 20.80 64.80 61.23
C CYS A 265 19.97 65.86 61.96
N ARG A 266 18.69 65.60 62.26
CA ARG A 266 17.86 66.53 63.07
C ARG A 266 18.47 66.75 64.45
N ASP A 267 18.90 65.68 65.12
CA ASP A 267 19.51 65.77 66.44
C ASP A 267 20.83 66.56 66.41
N GLN A 268 21.66 66.34 65.38
CA GLN A 268 22.88 67.12 65.17
C GLN A 268 22.60 68.60 64.93
N ILE A 269 21.60 68.94 64.10
CA ILE A 269 21.18 70.32 63.86
C ILE A 269 20.71 70.96 65.18
N ALA A 270 19.83 70.30 65.93
CA ALA A 270 19.34 70.82 67.21
C ALA A 270 20.48 71.06 68.23
N ASN A 271 21.46 70.15 68.28
CA ASN A 271 22.64 70.31 69.12
C ASN A 271 23.52 71.50 68.68
N LEU A 272 23.73 71.67 67.37
CA LEU A 272 24.48 72.81 66.82
C LEU A 272 23.76 74.13 67.08
N GLU A 273 22.43 74.18 66.87
CA GLU A 273 21.60 75.36 67.17
C GLU A 273 21.69 75.75 68.64
N LYS A 274 21.62 74.77 69.56
CA LYS A 274 21.83 75.00 70.98
C LYS A 274 23.23 75.58 71.28
N ASN A 275 24.28 75.00 70.69
CA ASN A 275 25.64 75.50 70.85
C ASN A 275 25.78 76.95 70.33
N VAL A 276 25.19 77.26 69.17
CA VAL A 276 25.17 78.63 68.62
C VAL A 276 24.44 79.58 69.57
N MET A 277 23.28 79.18 70.10
CA MET A 277 22.55 80.00 71.07
C MET A 277 23.37 80.26 72.33
N ASP A 278 24.04 79.24 72.87
CA ASP A 278 24.84 79.36 74.09
C ASP A 278 26.10 80.21 73.85
N LEU A 279 26.82 80.00 72.75
CA LEU A 279 27.94 80.87 72.32
C LEU A 279 27.48 82.32 72.08
N THR A 280 26.29 82.52 71.50
CA THR A 280 25.72 83.86 71.29
C THR A 280 25.40 84.54 72.62
N LYS A 281 24.91 83.80 73.62
CA LYS A 281 24.71 84.33 74.98
C LYS A 281 26.04 84.70 75.61
N GLU A 282 27.07 83.85 75.49
CA GLU A 282 28.42 84.13 75.99
C GLU A 282 29.03 85.36 75.34
N LEU A 283 28.98 85.46 74.00
CA LEU A 283 29.44 86.64 73.28
C LEU A 283 28.71 87.92 73.73
N ASN A 284 27.40 87.86 73.94
CA ASN A 284 26.64 89.01 74.44
C ASN A 284 27.02 89.38 75.88
N LYS A 285 27.33 88.40 76.75
CA LYS A 285 27.88 88.67 78.09
C LYS A 285 29.23 89.36 77.97
N GLU A 286 30.10 88.87 77.10
CA GLU A 286 31.43 89.44 76.85
C GLU A 286 31.34 90.87 76.31
N ILE A 287 30.47 91.13 75.33
CA ILE A 287 30.21 92.49 74.81
C ILE A 287 29.74 93.43 75.92
N LYS A 288 28.83 92.98 76.80
CA LYS A 288 28.37 93.78 77.94
C LYS A 288 29.49 94.04 78.95
N ALA A 289 30.32 93.03 79.24
CA ALA A 289 31.50 93.18 80.09
C ALA A 289 32.47 94.20 79.48
N HIS A 290 32.85 94.04 78.22
CA HIS A 290 33.70 94.98 77.49
C HIS A 290 33.15 96.41 77.42
N LYS A 291 31.84 96.59 77.20
CA LYS A 291 31.21 97.92 77.25
C LYS A 291 31.35 98.55 78.64
N THR A 292 31.23 97.76 79.70
CA THR A 292 31.39 98.22 81.09
C THR A 292 32.84 98.58 81.36
N THR A 293 33.79 97.72 80.98
CA THR A 293 35.23 97.98 81.07
C THR A 293 35.63 99.21 80.27
N LYS A 294 35.12 99.38 79.05
CA LYS A 294 35.37 100.55 78.20
C LYS A 294 34.85 101.83 78.85
N ARG A 295 33.62 101.84 79.40
CA ARG A 295 33.11 102.99 80.16
C ARG A 295 33.99 103.29 81.38
N GLY A 296 34.45 102.27 82.08
CA GLY A 296 35.39 102.41 83.20
C GLY A 296 36.71 103.05 82.76
N LEU A 297 37.28 102.59 81.63
CA LEU A 297 38.47 103.17 81.03
C LEU A 297 38.25 104.61 80.54
N ASP A 298 37.09 104.92 79.95
CA ASP A 298 36.75 106.28 79.51
C ASP A 298 36.55 107.20 80.72
N HIS A 299 35.98 106.72 81.83
CA HIS A 299 35.95 107.44 83.11
C HIS A 299 37.36 107.71 83.65
N LEU A 300 38.25 106.72 83.60
CA LEU A 300 39.65 106.91 83.99
C LEU A 300 40.35 107.89 83.05
N ARG A 301 40.19 107.76 81.72
CA ARG A 301 40.75 108.70 80.74
C ARG A 301 40.25 110.10 80.97
N ASN A 302 38.95 110.31 81.20
CA ASN A 302 38.39 111.62 81.51
C ASN A 302 38.89 112.15 82.85
N HIS A 303 38.98 111.31 83.88
CA HIS A 303 39.56 111.67 85.17
C HIS A 303 41.01 112.14 84.99
N PHE A 304 41.85 111.35 84.31
CA PHE A 304 43.25 111.70 84.03
C PHE A 304 43.40 112.91 83.08
N ALA A 305 42.49 113.11 82.12
CA ALA A 305 42.49 114.28 81.24
C ALA A 305 41.97 115.55 81.93
N SER A 306 41.14 115.41 82.97
CA SER A 306 40.62 116.51 83.79
C SER A 306 41.55 116.89 84.95
N LEU A 307 42.60 116.11 85.21
CA LEU A 307 43.66 116.52 86.11
C LEU A 307 44.41 117.70 85.49
N PRO A 308 44.60 118.81 86.22
CA PRO A 308 45.47 119.88 85.76
C PRO A 308 46.88 119.29 85.58
N LEU A 309 47.45 119.41 84.39
CA LEU A 309 48.84 119.09 84.05
C LEU A 309 49.86 119.99 84.80
N SER A 310 49.55 120.45 86.00
CA SER A 310 50.38 121.32 86.82
C SER A 310 51.47 120.58 87.59
N HIS A 311 51.54 119.24 87.51
CA HIS A 311 52.69 118.48 87.99
C HIS A 311 52.81 117.18 87.18
N ILE A 312 54.03 116.87 86.72
CA ILE A 312 54.43 115.65 85.97
C ILE A 312 54.44 115.83 84.43
N VAL A 313 55.20 116.81 83.93
CA VAL A 313 55.99 116.63 82.70
C VAL A 313 57.41 117.16 82.96
N PRO A 314 58.44 116.30 83.14
CA PRO A 314 59.83 116.71 83.19
C PRO A 314 60.33 117.17 81.80
N PRO A 315 61.38 118.02 81.70
CA PRO A 315 61.66 118.87 80.53
C PRO A 315 62.11 118.18 79.23
N ASN A 316 61.99 116.85 79.10
CA ASN A 316 62.51 116.07 77.97
C ASN A 316 61.48 115.09 77.37
N ALA A 317 60.19 115.44 77.33
CA ALA A 317 59.19 114.61 76.67
C ALA A 317 59.02 114.99 75.19
N VAL A 318 59.32 114.02 74.33
CA VAL A 318 59.40 114.09 72.87
C VAL A 318 58.02 114.36 72.24
N ASN A 319 57.93 115.41 71.42
CA ASN A 319 56.77 115.78 70.60
C ASN A 319 56.69 114.97 69.30
N SER A 320 56.60 113.64 69.35
CA SER A 320 56.28 112.86 68.15
C SER A 320 55.43 111.64 68.47
N ASP A 321 54.20 111.69 67.97
CA ASP A 321 53.24 110.62 67.90
C ASP A 321 53.81 109.50 67.00
N GLN A 322 54.25 108.39 67.59
CA GLN A 322 54.67 107.17 66.89
C GLN A 322 53.86 105.99 67.41
N ILE A 323 52.57 105.93 67.04
CA ILE A 323 51.87 104.65 66.99
C ILE A 323 51.20 104.55 65.61
N SER A 324 52.03 104.03 64.71
CA SER A 324 51.72 103.08 63.65
C SER A 324 50.24 102.70 63.51
N GLN A 325 49.73 102.93 62.30
CA GLN A 325 48.64 102.20 61.69
C GLN A 325 48.69 100.71 62.08
N PHE A 326 47.72 100.26 62.88
CA PHE A 326 47.24 98.89 62.80
C PHE A 326 46.02 98.91 61.89
N GLN A 327 46.23 98.51 60.63
CA GLN A 327 45.16 98.04 59.75
C GLN A 327 44.74 96.65 60.25
N TYR A 328 43.43 96.48 60.47
CA TYR A 328 42.78 95.19 60.28
C TYR A 328 42.36 95.06 58.83
#